data_AF-X6P9A1-F1
#
_entry.id   AF-X6P9A1-F1
#
_cell.length_a   1.000
_cell.length_b   1.000
_cell.length_c   1.000
_cell.angle_alpha   90.00
_cell.angle_beta   90.00
_cell.angle_gamma   90.00
#
_symmetry.space_group_name_H-M   'P 1'
#
loop_
_entity.id
_entity.type
_entity.pdbx_description
1 polymer ?
#
loop_
_entity_poly.entity_id
_entity_poly.type
_entity_poly.pdbx_seq_one_letter_code
_entity_poly.pdbx_strand_id
1 'polypeptide(L)'
;MGGGGNLSYYLTLIPNSHNDEADIHSSSLSLQDIIRRRVNGMNNVYKKLQELENRLLTTGSEEYLRGLTEIRELQSIINNQYLKHFFTRFVTKANQIFNDLQLASISILEPTITDNSTILELEGIKTLLTVLKRNKRNNELTKDIGDVMKFVQAIPDREIVIMQVARHLALATPYKQFITGKHRPKSMIPPLPKDDNRDPNNSYVILDLFVNKLLEEWIGSICNVFGTATSVTVALENDIIAQVRPNNAAKLIVNSVWGLDGTL
;
A
#
# COMPACT_ATOMS: atom_id res chain seq x y z
N MET A 1 11.45 53.23 -22.03
CA MET A 1 11.95 51.85 -22.16
C MET A 1 11.01 50.93 -21.40
N GLY A 2 10.43 49.93 -22.08
CA GLY A 2 9.67 48.75 -21.59
C GLY A 2 8.67 48.95 -20.44
N GLY A 3 7.34 48.81 -20.59
CA GLY A 3 6.62 47.73 -21.28
C GLY A 3 6.83 46.41 -20.52
N GLY A 4 5.85 45.73 -19.95
CA GLY A 4 4.42 45.93 -19.78
C GLY A 4 3.94 44.76 -18.92
N GLY A 5 3.28 45.06 -17.80
CA GLY A 5 2.58 44.07 -17.00
C GLY A 5 1.10 44.35 -17.11
N ASN A 6 0.33 43.39 -17.64
CA ASN A 6 -0.84 42.87 -16.95
C ASN A 6 -1.57 41.81 -17.78
N LEU A 7 -1.93 40.77 -17.04
CA LEU A 7 -3.13 39.95 -17.13
C LEU A 7 -3.67 39.55 -18.49
N SER A 8 -3.90 38.24 -18.61
CA SER A 8 -5.25 37.66 -18.58
C SER A 8 -5.20 36.46 -19.50
N TYR A 9 -5.46 35.26 -19.00
CA TYR A 9 -6.46 34.38 -19.62
C TYR A 9 -6.98 33.41 -18.56
N TYR A 10 -8.24 33.64 -18.23
CA TYR A 10 -9.12 32.76 -17.47
C TYR A 10 -9.29 31.40 -18.16
N LEU A 11 -9.47 30.38 -17.33
CA LEU A 11 -10.13 29.11 -17.63
C LEU A 11 -11.55 29.32 -18.17
N THR A 12 -11.88 28.63 -19.27
CA THR A 12 -13.16 27.93 -19.58
C THR A 12 -12.92 27.11 -20.88
N LEU A 13 -12.95 25.77 -20.97
CA LEU A 13 -14.06 24.80 -20.83
C LEU A 13 -15.30 25.27 -21.63
N ILE A 14 -15.92 24.56 -22.58
CA ILE A 14 -16.09 23.11 -22.84
C ILE A 14 -16.47 22.89 -24.36
N PRO A 15 -17.11 21.77 -24.82
CA PRO A 15 -16.72 21.02 -26.02
C PRO A 15 -17.75 21.19 -27.16
N ASN A 16 -17.61 20.43 -28.24
CA ASN A 16 -18.64 19.96 -29.19
C ASN A 16 -17.96 19.74 -30.54
N SER A 17 -18.32 18.78 -31.38
CA SER A 17 -19.25 17.66 -31.33
C SER A 17 -19.14 17.02 -32.71
N HIS A 18 -19.41 15.73 -32.79
CA HIS A 18 -19.90 15.02 -33.98
C HIS A 18 -19.01 14.90 -35.22
N ASN A 19 -18.68 13.64 -35.49
CA ASN A 19 -19.03 12.89 -36.70
C ASN A 19 -19.31 13.73 -37.96
N ASP A 20 -18.53 13.45 -39.00
CA ASP A 20 -19.10 13.10 -40.30
C ASP A 20 -18.19 12.08 -40.98
N GLU A 21 -18.73 10.87 -41.19
CA GLU A 21 -18.28 9.95 -42.23
C GLU A 21 -18.63 10.56 -43.59
N ALA A 22 -17.65 10.69 -44.48
CA ALA A 22 -17.90 10.70 -45.92
C ALA A 22 -16.58 10.40 -46.66
N ASP A 23 -16.48 9.16 -47.11
CA ASP A 23 -16.23 8.73 -48.48
C ASP A 23 -15.47 9.66 -49.46
N ILE A 24 -14.70 9.02 -50.36
CA ILE A 24 -14.30 9.46 -51.72
C ILE A 24 -12.78 9.51 -52.02
N HIS A 25 -12.42 8.62 -52.94
CA HIS A 25 -11.34 8.64 -53.92
C HIS A 25 -9.87 8.57 -53.49
N SER A 26 -9.21 7.57 -54.11
CA SER A 26 -7.81 7.53 -54.50
C SER A 26 -7.33 8.86 -55.12
N SER A 27 -7.02 9.83 -54.28
CA SER A 27 -6.23 10.99 -54.63
C SER A 27 -4.79 10.63 -54.30
N SER A 28 -3.94 10.53 -55.33
CA SER A 28 -2.50 10.43 -55.13
C SER A 28 -2.09 11.61 -54.25
N LEU A 29 -1.80 11.35 -52.97
CA LEU A 29 -1.33 12.36 -52.02
C LEU A 29 -0.22 13.15 -52.70
N SER A 30 -0.39 14.47 -52.80
CA SER A 30 0.64 15.29 -53.44
C SER A 30 1.95 15.10 -52.67
N LEU A 31 3.08 15.14 -53.38
CA LEU A 31 4.40 14.99 -52.74
C LEU A 31 4.58 15.98 -51.57
N GLN A 32 3.95 17.16 -51.68
CA GLN A 32 3.94 18.17 -50.62
C GLN A 32 3.17 17.72 -49.38
N ASP A 33 2.05 17.02 -49.52
CA ASP A 33 1.28 16.48 -48.39
C ASP A 33 2.02 15.33 -47.71
N ILE A 34 2.72 14.49 -48.49
CA ILE A 34 3.58 13.42 -47.95
C ILE A 34 4.73 14.03 -47.15
N ILE A 35 5.41 15.05 -47.69
CA ILE A 35 6.49 15.75 -47.00
C ILE A 35 5.97 16.44 -45.74
N ARG A 36 4.83 17.13 -45.80
CA ARG A 36 4.23 17.81 -44.64
C ARG A 36 3.83 16.83 -43.55
N ARG A 37 3.22 15.68 -43.90
CA ARG A 37 2.94 14.60 -42.94
C ARG A 37 4.21 14.04 -42.31
N ARG A 38 5.28 13.87 -43.10
CA ARG A 38 6.57 13.38 -42.60
C ARG A 38 7.24 14.37 -41.67
N VAL A 39 7.24 15.66 -42.00
CA VAL A 39 7.78 16.73 -41.15
C VAL A 39 6.97 16.85 -39.86
N ASN A 40 5.64 16.81 -39.93
CA ASN A 40 4.79 16.84 -38.74
C ASN A 40 4.97 15.58 -37.87
N GLY A 41 5.09 14.40 -38.49
CA GLY A 41 5.41 13.16 -37.79
C GLY A 41 6.77 13.24 -37.09
N MET A 42 7.77 13.76 -37.78
CA MET A 42 9.13 13.92 -37.25
C MET A 42 9.17 14.96 -36.12
N ASN A 43 8.44 16.08 -36.24
CA ASN A 43 8.29 17.06 -35.17
C ASN A 43 7.58 16.49 -33.95
N ASN A 44 6.58 15.62 -34.13
CA ASN A 44 5.94 14.89 -33.02
C ASN A 44 6.91 13.90 -32.36
N VAL A 45 7.77 13.24 -33.14
CA VAL A 45 8.83 12.37 -32.60
C VAL A 45 9.85 13.20 -31.81
N TYR A 46 10.30 14.34 -32.32
CA TYR A 46 11.22 15.24 -31.61
C TYR A 46 10.61 15.78 -30.31
N LYS A 47 9.33 16.19 -30.32
CA LYS A 47 8.63 16.60 -29.09
C LYS A 47 8.57 15.47 -28.06
N LYS A 48 8.22 14.25 -28.48
CA LYS A 48 8.19 13.09 -27.58
C LYS A 48 9.58 12.73 -27.03
N LEU A 49 10.62 12.82 -27.86
CA LEU A 49 12.01 12.61 -27.42
C LEU A 49 12.42 13.68 -26.40
N GLN A 50 12.05 14.93 -26.63
CA GLN A 50 12.33 16.03 -25.71
C GLN A 50 11.53 15.93 -24.40
N GLU A 51 10.28 15.47 -24.44
CA GLU A 51 9.49 15.15 -23.24
C GLU A 51 10.08 13.98 -22.46
N LEU A 52 10.56 12.94 -23.15
CA LEU A 52 11.26 11.82 -22.54
C LEU A 52 12.59 12.25 -21.92
N GLU A 53 13.36 13.08 -22.62
CA GLU A 53 14.62 13.67 -22.13
C GLU A 53 14.38 14.56 -20.91
N ASN A 54 13.37 15.43 -20.95
CA ASN A 54 13.00 16.26 -19.80
C ASN A 54 12.54 15.42 -18.60
N ARG A 55 11.84 14.30 -18.82
CA ARG A 55 11.47 13.36 -17.75
C ARG A 55 12.67 12.59 -17.19
N LEU A 56 13.61 12.24 -18.05
CA LEU A 56 14.85 11.55 -17.69
C LEU A 56 15.83 12.48 -16.96
N LEU A 57 15.79 13.78 -17.25
CA LEU A 57 16.57 14.82 -16.57
C LEU A 57 15.96 15.25 -15.22
N THR A 58 14.66 15.05 -15.01
CA THR A 58 13.95 15.46 -13.79
C THR A 58 13.68 14.32 -12.80
N THR A 59 13.75 13.07 -13.25
CA THR A 59 13.65 11.88 -12.39
C THR A 59 15.00 11.19 -12.40
N GLY A 60 15.67 11.09 -11.24
CA GLY A 60 16.91 10.33 -11.15
C GLY A 60 16.71 8.92 -11.72
N SER A 61 17.64 8.44 -12.55
CA SER A 61 17.52 7.13 -13.22
C SER A 61 17.25 5.99 -12.24
N GLU A 62 17.70 6.12 -10.99
CA GLU A 62 17.43 5.21 -9.90
C GLU A 62 15.95 5.19 -9.46
N GLU A 63 15.31 6.36 -9.35
CA GLU A 63 13.89 6.46 -8.96
C GLU A 63 12.98 5.93 -10.07
N TYR A 64 13.35 6.15 -11.34
CA TYR A 64 12.67 5.55 -12.47
C TYR A 64 12.77 4.02 -12.47
N LEU A 65 13.98 3.47 -12.30
CA LEU A 65 14.19 2.01 -12.23
C LEU A 65 13.46 1.40 -11.03
N ARG A 66 13.46 2.08 -9.88
CA ARG A 66 12.70 1.67 -8.69
C ARG A 66 11.19 1.61 -8.98
N GLY A 67 10.65 2.61 -9.66
CA GLY A 67 9.25 2.62 -10.09
C GLY A 67 8.91 1.47 -11.05
N LEU A 68 9.78 1.16 -12.01
CA LEU A 68 9.60 0.01 -12.91
C LEU A 68 9.63 -1.33 -12.17
N THR A 69 10.52 -1.49 -11.19
CA THR A 69 10.58 -2.70 -10.35
C THR A 69 9.29 -2.87 -9.57
N GLU A 70 8.81 -1.80 -8.92
CA GLU A 70 7.53 -1.81 -8.20
C GLU A 70 6.34 -2.19 -9.11
N ILE A 71 6.28 -1.67 -10.34
CA ILE A 71 5.24 -2.03 -11.30
C ILE A 71 5.30 -3.53 -11.62
N ARG A 72 6.49 -4.09 -11.87
CA ARG A 72 6.65 -5.53 -12.14
C ARG A 72 6.25 -6.40 -10.95
N GLU A 73 6.59 -5.97 -9.74
CA GLU A 73 6.21 -6.64 -8.50
C GLU A 73 4.68 -6.68 -8.34
N LEU A 74 4.01 -5.54 -8.54
CA LEU A 74 2.55 -5.46 -8.49
C LEU A 74 1.89 -6.30 -9.59
N GLN A 75 2.44 -6.32 -10.81
CA GLN A 75 1.98 -7.21 -11.87
C GLN A 75 2.07 -8.68 -11.46
N SER A 76 3.18 -9.09 -10.82
CA SER A 76 3.32 -10.46 -10.31
C SER A 76 2.26 -10.81 -9.27
N ILE A 77 1.88 -9.87 -8.41
CA ILE A 77 0.83 -10.06 -7.40
C ILE A 77 -0.53 -10.19 -8.07
N ILE A 78 -0.87 -9.28 -8.98
CA ILE A 78 -2.18 -9.23 -9.65
C ILE A 78 -2.41 -10.47 -10.52
N ASN A 79 -1.37 -10.98 -11.18
CA ASN A 79 -1.47 -12.13 -12.09
C ASN A 79 -1.62 -13.48 -11.37
N ASN A 80 -1.43 -13.55 -10.06
CA ASN A 80 -1.60 -14.78 -9.28
C ASN A 80 -2.76 -14.63 -8.29
N GLN A 81 -3.79 -15.48 -8.41
CA GLN A 81 -5.02 -15.37 -7.60
C GLN A 81 -4.77 -15.42 -6.09
N TYR A 82 -3.78 -16.21 -5.61
CA TYR A 82 -3.49 -16.34 -4.19
C TYR A 82 -2.71 -15.13 -3.66
N LEU A 83 -1.74 -14.63 -4.43
CA LEU A 83 -1.02 -13.39 -4.08
C LEU A 83 -1.96 -12.19 -4.09
N LYS A 84 -2.83 -12.10 -5.10
CA LYS A 84 -3.88 -11.07 -5.18
C LYS A 84 -4.82 -11.14 -3.99
N HIS A 85 -5.33 -12.33 -3.64
CA HIS A 85 -6.20 -12.52 -2.47
C HIS A 85 -5.50 -12.09 -1.19
N PHE A 86 -4.27 -12.58 -0.95
CA PHE A 86 -3.48 -12.19 0.21
C PHE A 86 -3.28 -10.67 0.29
N PHE A 87 -2.83 -10.05 -0.80
CA PHE A 87 -2.55 -8.62 -0.87
C PHE A 87 -3.80 -7.79 -0.56
N THR A 88 -4.91 -8.05 -1.26
CA THR A 88 -6.16 -7.32 -1.04
C THR A 88 -6.67 -7.54 0.38
N ARG A 89 -6.66 -8.78 0.87
CA ARG A 89 -7.19 -9.10 2.21
C ARG A 89 -6.36 -8.45 3.31
N PHE A 90 -5.03 -8.47 3.19
CA PHE A 90 -4.12 -7.82 4.12
C PHE A 90 -4.34 -6.31 4.15
N VAL A 91 -4.36 -5.65 2.99
CA VAL A 91 -4.55 -4.19 2.91
C VAL A 91 -5.91 -3.77 3.48
N THR A 92 -6.99 -4.47 3.13
CA THR A 92 -8.33 -4.17 3.66
C THR A 92 -8.39 -4.35 5.16
N LYS A 93 -7.88 -5.47 5.70
CA LYS A 93 -7.92 -5.72 7.14
C LYS A 93 -7.01 -4.79 7.95
N ALA A 94 -5.80 -4.50 7.47
CA ALA A 94 -4.90 -3.56 8.11
C ALA A 94 -5.55 -2.17 8.25
N ASN A 95 -6.13 -1.66 7.16
CA ASN A 95 -6.84 -0.38 7.17
C ASN A 95 -8.04 -0.41 8.12
N GLN A 96 -8.83 -1.49 8.09
CA GLN A 96 -9.96 -1.65 9.01
C GLN A 96 -9.50 -1.59 10.47
N ILE A 97 -8.47 -2.34 10.85
CA ILE A 97 -7.97 -2.38 12.22
C ILE A 97 -7.46 -1.01 12.66
N PHE A 98 -6.65 -0.32 11.83
CA PHE A 98 -6.14 0.99 12.22
C PHE A 98 -7.23 2.05 12.28
N ASN A 99 -8.26 1.99 11.43
CA ASN A 99 -9.42 2.87 11.52
C ASN A 99 -10.26 2.56 12.77
N ASP A 100 -10.48 1.29 13.10
CA ASP A 100 -11.19 0.87 14.32
C ASP A 100 -10.46 1.37 15.58
N LEU A 101 -9.13 1.27 15.61
CA LEU A 101 -8.31 1.78 16.72
C LEU A 101 -8.32 3.31 16.79
N GLN A 102 -8.37 3.98 15.64
CA GLN A 102 -8.52 5.44 15.57
C GLN A 102 -9.87 5.88 16.14
N LEU A 103 -10.96 5.21 15.73
CA LEU A 103 -12.29 5.45 16.27
C LEU A 103 -12.32 5.23 17.79
N ALA A 104 -11.78 4.10 18.26
CA ALA A 104 -11.69 3.80 19.68
C ALA A 104 -10.87 4.85 20.44
N SER A 105 -9.77 5.35 19.88
CA SER A 105 -8.96 6.38 20.52
C SER A 105 -9.70 7.71 20.70
N ILE A 106 -10.51 8.10 19.72
CA ILE A 106 -11.35 9.30 19.79
C ILE A 106 -12.43 9.10 20.84
N SER A 107 -13.12 7.96 20.81
CA SER A 107 -14.19 7.66 21.75
C SER A 107 -13.72 7.53 23.21
N ILE A 108 -12.49 7.05 23.44
CA ILE A 108 -11.90 7.01 24.80
C ILE A 108 -11.53 8.40 25.30
N LEU A 109 -11.14 9.31 24.41
CA LEU A 109 -10.78 10.70 24.73
C LEU A 109 -12.01 11.60 24.93
N GLU A 110 -13.16 11.23 24.39
CA GLU A 110 -14.43 11.95 24.56
C GLU A 110 -15.26 11.32 25.70
N PRO A 111 -15.29 11.90 26.92
CA PRO A 111 -15.99 11.34 28.07
C PRO A 111 -17.54 11.35 27.96
N THR A 112 -18.08 11.73 26.80
CA THR A 112 -19.52 11.83 26.50
C THR A 112 -20.16 10.52 26.03
N ILE A 113 -19.38 9.47 25.74
CA ILE A 113 -19.92 8.20 25.25
C ILE A 113 -20.12 7.24 26.43
N THR A 114 -21.35 7.18 26.93
CA THR A 114 -21.75 6.36 28.09
C THR A 114 -21.76 4.86 27.82
N ASP A 115 -21.54 4.42 26.58
CA ASP A 115 -21.71 3.02 26.17
C ASP A 115 -20.48 2.47 25.42
N ASN A 116 -19.42 2.20 26.19
CA ASN A 116 -18.17 1.59 25.71
C ASN A 116 -18.33 0.16 25.15
N SER A 117 -19.53 -0.42 25.26
CA SER A 117 -19.83 -1.80 24.85
C SER A 117 -19.64 -2.01 23.34
N THR A 118 -20.07 -1.05 22.52
CA THR A 118 -19.96 -1.10 21.04
C THR A 118 -18.51 -1.02 20.54
N ILE A 119 -17.65 -0.27 21.23
CA ILE A 119 -16.22 -0.12 20.86
C ILE A 119 -15.48 -1.44 21.03
N LEU A 120 -15.83 -2.22 22.06
CA LEU A 120 -15.23 -3.54 22.30
C LEU A 120 -15.61 -4.57 21.22
N GLU A 121 -16.64 -4.30 20.42
CA GLU A 121 -17.06 -5.17 19.32
C GLU A 121 -16.28 -4.94 18.02
N LEU A 122 -15.53 -3.83 17.91
CA LEU A 122 -14.72 -3.52 16.73
C LEU A 122 -13.63 -4.59 16.51
N GLU A 123 -13.41 -4.96 15.26
CA GLU A 123 -12.47 -6.03 14.88
C GLU A 123 -11.04 -5.66 15.26
N GLY A 124 -10.66 -4.39 15.09
CA GLY A 124 -9.35 -3.88 15.52
C GLY A 124 -9.13 -4.02 17.03
N ILE A 125 -10.15 -3.74 17.83
CA ILE A 125 -10.09 -3.85 19.29
C ILE A 125 -10.03 -5.31 19.72
N LYS A 126 -10.83 -6.20 19.11
CA LYS A 126 -10.75 -7.64 19.33
C LYS A 126 -9.37 -8.21 18.99
N THR A 127 -8.76 -7.73 17.90
CA THR A 127 -7.40 -8.12 17.51
C THR A 127 -6.38 -7.68 18.55
N LEU A 128 -6.43 -6.42 18.99
CA LEU A 128 -5.55 -5.91 20.04
C LEU A 128 -5.71 -6.68 21.37
N LEU A 129 -6.95 -6.91 21.81
CA LEU A 129 -7.24 -7.69 23.01
C LEU A 129 -6.70 -9.13 22.90
N THR A 130 -6.79 -9.75 21.73
CA THR A 130 -6.22 -11.07 21.46
C THR A 130 -4.70 -11.07 21.63
N VAL A 131 -4.02 -10.06 21.08
CA VAL A 131 -2.57 -9.86 21.21
C VAL A 131 -2.18 -9.65 22.68
N LEU A 132 -2.87 -8.76 23.41
CA LEU A 132 -2.56 -8.46 24.81
C LEU A 132 -2.79 -9.66 25.72
N LYS A 133 -3.92 -10.36 25.54
CA LYS A 133 -4.28 -11.56 26.30
C LYS A 133 -3.26 -12.69 26.10
N ARG A 134 -2.83 -12.92 24.85
CA ARG A 134 -1.83 -13.94 24.52
C ARG A 134 -0.51 -13.70 25.25
N ASN A 135 -0.18 -12.44 25.51
CA ASN A 135 1.10 -12.02 26.08
C ASN A 135 1.03 -11.68 27.58
N LYS A 136 -0.08 -12.02 28.24
CA LYS A 136 -0.28 -11.84 29.70
C LYS A 136 -0.02 -10.41 30.18
N ARG A 137 -0.21 -9.41 29.32
CA ARG A 137 -0.05 -8.01 29.69
C ARG A 137 -1.32 -7.53 30.40
N ASN A 138 -1.16 -6.82 31.51
CA ASN A 138 -2.30 -6.27 32.24
C ASN A 138 -3.04 -5.24 31.36
N ASN A 139 -4.37 -5.24 31.46
CA ASN A 139 -5.33 -4.52 30.62
C ASN A 139 -5.22 -2.97 30.71
N GLU A 140 -4.12 -2.37 30.27
CA GLU A 140 -4.03 -0.94 30.00
C GLU A 140 -4.49 -0.63 28.57
N LEU A 141 -5.66 -1.15 28.18
CA LEU A 141 -6.20 -1.07 26.81
C LEU A 141 -6.14 0.36 26.24
N THR A 142 -6.50 1.36 27.05
CA THR A 142 -6.42 2.78 26.68
C THR A 142 -5.01 3.23 26.29
N LYS A 143 -4.00 2.79 27.04
CA LYS A 143 -2.60 3.12 26.76
C LYS A 143 -2.10 2.37 25.52
N ASP A 144 -2.43 1.10 25.40
CA ASP A 144 -2.02 0.31 24.23
C ASP A 144 -2.67 0.85 22.94
N ILE A 145 -3.93 1.29 22.99
CA ILE A 145 -4.57 2.03 21.90
C ILE A 145 -3.83 3.33 21.61
N GLY A 146 -3.48 4.11 22.65
CA GLY A 146 -2.73 5.36 22.50
C GLY A 146 -1.36 5.16 21.84
N ASP A 147 -0.64 4.11 22.22
CA ASP A 147 0.67 3.77 21.66
C ASP A 147 0.56 3.34 20.19
N VAL A 148 -0.46 2.54 19.85
CA VAL A 148 -0.74 2.19 18.45
C VAL A 148 -1.11 3.43 17.63
N MET A 149 -1.88 4.35 18.19
CA MET A 149 -2.28 5.57 17.49
C MET A 149 -1.12 6.54 17.26
N LYS A 150 -0.21 6.68 18.22
CA LYS A 150 1.04 7.44 18.02
C LYS A 150 1.85 6.88 16.87
N PHE A 151 1.98 5.55 16.82
CA PHE A 151 2.65 4.88 15.70
C PHE A 151 1.94 5.16 14.36
N VAL A 152 0.62 4.98 14.29
CA VAL A 152 -0.16 5.22 13.07
C VAL A 152 -0.02 6.66 12.58
N GLN A 153 0.03 7.64 13.48
CA GLN A 153 0.21 9.06 13.15
C GLN A 153 1.64 9.39 12.68
N ALA A 154 2.64 8.63 13.13
CA ALA A 154 4.04 8.82 12.75
C ALA A 154 4.40 8.25 11.36
N ILE A 155 3.55 7.39 10.79
CA ILE A 155 3.79 6.77 9.49
C ILE A 155 3.49 7.77 8.36
N PRO A 156 4.42 8.00 7.40
CA PRO A 156 4.13 8.82 6.22
C PRO A 156 3.17 8.09 5.30
N ASP A 157 2.06 8.74 4.93
CA ASP A 157 1.05 8.18 4.03
C ASP A 157 0.72 6.72 4.37
N ARG A 158 0.02 6.53 5.50
CA ARG A 158 -0.35 5.25 6.09
C ARG A 158 -0.85 4.23 5.06
N GLU A 159 -1.71 4.66 4.14
CA GLU A 159 -2.33 3.76 3.16
C GLU A 159 -1.29 3.23 2.17
N ILE A 160 -0.40 4.10 1.67
CA ILE A 160 0.72 3.68 0.85
C ILE A 160 1.62 2.74 1.63
N VAL A 161 1.98 3.05 2.89
CA VAL A 161 2.85 2.17 3.70
C VAL A 161 2.23 0.78 3.88
N ILE A 162 0.94 0.69 4.18
CA ILE A 162 0.21 -0.58 4.28
C ILE A 162 0.30 -1.37 2.97
N MET A 163 0.08 -0.71 1.83
CA MET A 163 0.21 -1.35 0.51
C MET A 163 1.64 -1.85 0.25
N GLN A 164 2.65 -1.07 0.62
CA GLN A 164 4.06 -1.43 0.46
C GLN A 164 4.44 -2.61 1.37
N VAL A 165 3.99 -2.61 2.64
CA VAL A 165 4.17 -3.74 3.57
C VAL A 165 3.53 -5.01 2.98
N ALA A 166 2.30 -4.91 2.50
CA ALA A 166 1.61 -6.04 1.86
C ALA A 166 2.38 -6.56 0.65
N ARG A 167 2.93 -5.67 -0.19
CA ARG A 167 3.74 -6.03 -1.36
C ARG A 167 5.00 -6.79 -0.96
N HIS A 168 5.76 -6.25 -0.01
CA HIS A 168 6.98 -6.88 0.51
C HIS A 168 6.68 -8.27 1.09
N LEU A 169 5.63 -8.42 1.90
CA LEU A 169 5.24 -9.71 2.47
C LEU A 169 4.78 -10.72 1.42
N ALA A 170 4.05 -10.27 0.39
CA ALA A 170 3.57 -11.14 -0.67
C ALA A 170 4.72 -11.74 -1.51
N LEU A 171 5.84 -11.01 -1.63
CA LEU A 171 6.96 -11.36 -2.48
C LEU A 171 8.17 -11.93 -1.74
N ALA A 172 8.29 -11.66 -0.44
CA ALA A 172 9.36 -12.17 0.39
C ALA A 172 9.30 -13.70 0.55
N THR A 173 10.47 -14.34 0.59
CA THR A 173 10.59 -15.74 0.99
C THR A 173 10.77 -15.81 2.51
N PRO A 174 10.06 -16.68 3.24
CA PRO A 174 9.29 -17.84 2.77
C PRO A 174 7.81 -17.57 2.42
N TYR A 175 7.29 -16.36 2.67
CA TYR A 175 5.85 -16.08 2.60
C TYR A 175 5.25 -16.24 1.20
N LYS A 176 5.96 -15.85 0.15
CA LYS A 176 5.55 -16.08 -1.24
C LYS A 176 5.28 -17.56 -1.52
N GLN A 177 6.12 -18.46 -1.01
CA GLN A 177 5.97 -19.91 -1.20
C GLN A 177 4.77 -20.45 -0.42
N PHE A 178 4.54 -19.93 0.80
CA PHE A 178 3.36 -20.24 1.59
C PHE A 178 2.08 -19.79 0.89
N ILE A 179 2.03 -18.54 0.45
CA ILE A 179 0.85 -17.93 -0.16
C ILE A 179 0.46 -18.65 -1.44
N THR A 180 1.44 -18.89 -2.34
CA THR A 180 1.23 -19.60 -3.61
C THR A 180 0.96 -21.10 -3.44
N GLY A 181 1.04 -21.64 -2.21
CA GLY A 181 0.79 -23.05 -1.93
C GLY A 181 1.93 -24.00 -2.29
N LYS A 182 3.10 -23.48 -2.70
CA LYS A 182 4.29 -24.29 -3.00
C LYS A 182 4.86 -24.98 -1.76
N HIS A 183 4.84 -24.29 -0.61
CA HIS A 183 5.32 -24.85 0.65
C HIS A 183 4.56 -24.23 1.83
N ARG A 184 3.73 -25.02 2.53
CA ARG A 184 2.94 -24.58 3.69
C ARG A 184 3.31 -25.35 4.96
N PRO A 185 4.38 -24.95 5.67
CA PRO A 185 4.73 -25.58 6.94
C PRO A 185 3.60 -25.37 7.95
N LYS A 186 3.26 -26.44 8.69
CA LYS A 186 2.18 -26.41 9.69
C LYS A 186 2.40 -25.34 10.77
N SER A 187 3.64 -24.96 11.06
CA SER A 187 3.99 -23.89 12.00
C SER A 187 3.53 -22.50 11.56
N MET A 188 3.29 -22.29 10.27
CA MET A 188 2.79 -21.01 9.73
C MET A 188 1.28 -20.94 9.64
N ILE A 189 0.56 -22.06 9.79
CA ILE A 189 -0.89 -22.12 9.73
C ILE A 189 -1.44 -21.92 11.15
N PRO A 190 -2.10 -20.80 11.46
CA PRO A 190 -2.76 -20.63 12.73
C PRO A 190 -3.91 -21.65 12.88
N PRO A 191 -4.23 -22.09 14.10
CA PRO A 191 -5.40 -22.93 14.31
C PRO A 191 -6.68 -22.16 13.94
N LEU A 192 -7.63 -22.85 13.34
CA LEU A 192 -8.98 -22.33 13.14
C LEU A 192 -9.63 -22.09 14.52
N PRO A 193 -10.35 -20.98 14.74
CA PRO A 193 -11.18 -20.81 15.93
C PRO A 193 -12.19 -21.96 16.06
N LYS A 194 -12.50 -22.36 17.29
CA LYS A 194 -13.38 -23.53 17.55
C LYS A 194 -14.79 -23.37 16.98
N ASP A 195 -15.24 -22.14 16.81
CA ASP A 195 -16.59 -21.79 16.34
C ASP A 195 -16.64 -21.48 14.83
N ASP A 196 -15.53 -21.69 14.11
CA ASP A 196 -15.43 -21.42 12.68
C ASP A 196 -15.75 -22.68 11.85
N ASN A 197 -16.85 -22.64 11.10
CA ASN A 197 -17.34 -23.78 10.30
C ASN A 197 -16.68 -23.88 8.91
N ARG A 198 -15.70 -23.03 8.59
CA ARG A 198 -15.02 -23.05 7.29
C ARG A 198 -14.09 -24.26 7.16
N ASP A 199 -13.92 -24.75 5.94
CA ASP A 199 -13.00 -25.86 5.66
C ASP A 199 -11.54 -25.46 5.96
N PRO A 200 -10.86 -26.12 6.93
CA PRO A 200 -9.48 -25.80 7.29
C PRO A 200 -8.47 -26.12 6.19
N ASN A 201 -8.84 -26.93 5.19
CA ASN A 201 -7.99 -27.26 4.05
C ASN A 201 -8.17 -26.29 2.86
N ASN A 202 -9.17 -25.42 2.91
CA ASN A 202 -9.39 -24.43 1.86
C ASN A 202 -8.24 -23.40 1.87
N SER A 203 -7.58 -23.27 0.71
CA SER A 203 -6.45 -22.34 0.56
C SER A 203 -6.80 -20.90 0.94
N TYR A 204 -7.99 -20.41 0.61
CA TYR A 204 -8.39 -19.04 0.96
C TYR A 204 -8.61 -18.86 2.47
N VAL A 205 -9.10 -19.89 3.16
CA VAL A 205 -9.25 -19.89 4.62
C VAL A 205 -7.87 -19.88 5.30
N ILE A 206 -6.94 -20.70 4.81
CA ILE A 206 -5.56 -20.71 5.29
C ILE A 206 -4.90 -19.34 5.10
N LEU A 207 -5.11 -18.70 3.95
CA LEU A 207 -4.59 -17.36 3.68
C LEU A 207 -5.21 -16.31 4.59
N ASP A 208 -6.52 -16.36 4.84
CA ASP A 208 -7.19 -15.44 5.76
C ASP A 208 -6.65 -15.56 7.19
N LEU A 209 -6.43 -16.79 7.67
CA LEU A 209 -5.79 -17.03 8.97
C LEU A 209 -4.37 -16.50 8.99
N PHE A 210 -3.60 -16.76 7.93
CA PHE A 210 -2.23 -16.27 7.82
C PHE A 210 -2.17 -14.74 7.83
N VAL A 211 -3.08 -14.05 7.13
CA VAL A 211 -3.21 -12.59 7.18
C VAL A 211 -3.48 -12.12 8.61
N ASN A 212 -4.43 -12.73 9.32
CA ASN A 212 -4.71 -12.37 10.71
C ASN A 212 -3.47 -12.51 11.60
N LYS A 213 -2.73 -13.60 11.47
CA LYS A 213 -1.49 -13.82 12.23
C LYS A 213 -0.46 -12.72 11.96
N LEU A 214 -0.24 -12.34 10.71
CA LEU A 214 0.71 -11.27 10.39
C LEU A 214 0.25 -9.92 10.97
N LEU A 215 -1.05 -9.63 10.94
CA LEU A 215 -1.58 -8.39 11.53
C LEU A 215 -1.44 -8.37 13.06
N GLU A 216 -1.68 -9.51 13.73
CA GLU A 216 -1.41 -9.66 15.16
C GLU A 216 0.07 -9.43 15.50
N GLU A 217 0.99 -9.97 14.69
CA GLU A 217 2.44 -9.76 14.84
C GLU A 217 2.82 -8.29 14.66
N TRP A 218 2.25 -7.60 13.66
CA TRP A 218 2.49 -6.17 13.46
C TRP A 218 1.98 -5.33 14.63
N ILE A 219 0.73 -5.53 15.06
CA ILE A 219 0.14 -4.82 16.20
C ILE A 219 0.94 -5.09 17.47
N GLY A 220 1.27 -6.35 17.75
CA GLY A 220 2.06 -6.66 18.93
C GLY A 220 3.48 -6.11 18.84
N SER A 221 4.07 -5.94 17.66
CA SER A 221 5.37 -5.25 17.55
C SER A 221 5.30 -3.77 17.91
N ILE A 222 4.22 -3.10 17.54
CA ILE A 222 3.96 -1.71 17.97
C ILE A 222 3.85 -1.65 19.50
N CYS A 223 3.11 -2.59 20.09
CA CYS A 223 3.00 -2.72 21.55
C CYS A 223 4.29 -3.25 22.22
N ASN A 224 5.37 -3.52 21.49
CA ASN A 224 6.62 -4.10 22.00
C ASN A 224 6.45 -5.50 22.63
N VAL A 225 5.67 -6.33 21.96
CA VAL A 225 5.31 -7.69 22.37
C VAL A 225 5.77 -8.73 21.34
N PHE A 226 5.88 -8.34 20.06
CA PHE A 226 6.45 -9.15 18.98
C PHE A 226 7.63 -8.42 18.28
N GLY A 227 8.57 -9.17 17.70
CA GLY A 227 9.74 -8.62 16.99
C GLY A 227 11.07 -9.22 17.45
N THR A 228 12.13 -9.02 16.67
CA THR A 228 13.44 -9.68 16.86
C THR A 228 14.45 -8.91 17.72
N ALA A 229 14.31 -7.58 17.88
CA ALA A 229 15.28 -6.79 18.65
C ALA A 229 14.76 -5.47 19.29
N THR A 230 13.81 -4.77 18.66
CA THR A 230 13.29 -3.46 19.12
C THR A 230 11.86 -3.22 18.61
N SER A 231 11.01 -2.49 19.36
CA SER A 231 9.69 -2.05 18.87
C SER A 231 9.82 -1.36 17.52
N VAL A 232 8.93 -1.70 16.58
CA VAL A 232 8.88 -1.06 15.25
C VAL A 232 8.71 0.46 15.34
N THR A 233 8.09 0.96 16.42
CA THR A 233 7.96 2.39 16.71
C THR A 233 9.33 3.05 16.89
N VAL A 234 10.18 2.47 17.74
CA VAL A 234 11.53 3.00 18.02
C VAL A 234 12.40 2.93 16.76
N ALA A 235 12.27 1.86 15.97
CA ALA A 235 12.99 1.74 14.71
C ALA A 235 12.60 2.89 13.75
N LEU A 236 11.30 3.16 13.59
CA LEU A 236 10.78 4.22 12.72
C LEU A 236 11.16 5.63 13.19
N GLU A 237 11.16 5.88 14.49
CA GLU A 237 11.58 7.15 15.08
C GLU A 237 13.06 7.46 14.85
N ASN A 238 13.91 6.42 14.77
CA ASN A 238 15.34 6.57 14.56
C ASN A 238 15.75 6.72 13.08
N ASP A 239 14.87 6.41 12.12
CA ASP A 239 15.16 6.49 10.68
C ASP A 239 14.42 7.65 10.01
N ILE A 240 15.15 8.76 9.81
CA ILE A 240 14.63 9.99 9.19
C ILE A 240 14.12 9.73 7.77
N ILE A 241 14.74 8.83 7.01
CA ILE A 241 14.34 8.53 5.63
C ILE A 241 13.01 7.77 5.65
N ALA A 242 12.85 6.84 6.59
CA ALA A 242 11.61 6.11 6.77
C ALA A 242 10.44 7.03 7.17
N GLN A 243 10.69 8.13 7.89
CA GLN A 243 9.65 9.11 8.25
C GLN A 243 9.12 9.92 7.06
N VAL A 244 9.84 9.97 5.94
CA VAL A 244 9.44 10.76 4.76
C VAL A 244 9.20 9.92 3.51
N ARG A 245 9.70 8.68 3.45
CA ARG A 245 9.55 7.79 2.28
C ARG A 245 8.74 6.52 2.65
N PRO A 246 7.50 6.37 2.14
CA PRO A 246 6.64 5.23 2.45
C PRO A 246 7.25 3.85 2.20
N ASN A 247 7.97 3.65 1.10
CA ASN A 247 8.60 2.35 0.82
C ASN A 247 9.78 2.05 1.78
N ASN A 248 10.45 3.07 2.31
CA ASN A 248 11.50 2.88 3.31
C ASN A 248 10.87 2.53 4.67
N ALA A 249 9.80 3.22 5.07
CA ALA A 249 9.00 2.85 6.23
C ALA A 249 8.53 1.40 6.16
N ALA A 250 7.98 1.00 5.01
CA ALA A 250 7.49 -0.36 4.81
C ALA A 250 8.59 -1.42 4.93
N LYS A 251 9.78 -1.18 4.34
CA LYS A 251 10.93 -2.08 4.50
C LYS A 251 11.36 -2.19 5.96
N LEU A 252 11.46 -1.06 6.65
CA LEU A 252 11.85 -1.03 8.06
C LEU A 252 10.84 -1.77 8.94
N ILE A 253 9.54 -1.58 8.70
CA ILE A 253 8.47 -2.32 9.37
C ILE A 253 8.63 -3.82 9.08
N VAL A 254 8.82 -4.19 7.82
CA VAL A 254 8.93 -5.61 7.45
C VAL A 254 10.12 -6.30 8.12
N ASN A 255 11.27 -5.63 8.13
CA ASN A 255 12.48 -6.11 8.79
C ASN A 255 12.29 -6.20 10.31
N SER A 256 11.70 -5.17 10.93
CA SER A 256 11.55 -5.09 12.40
C SER A 256 10.55 -6.11 12.95
N VAL A 257 9.45 -6.31 12.22
CA VAL A 257 8.35 -7.18 12.68
C VAL A 257 8.64 -8.65 12.34
N TRP A 258 9.05 -8.94 11.10
CA TRP A 258 9.16 -10.32 10.60
C TRP A 258 10.59 -10.78 10.32
N GLY A 259 11.61 -9.92 10.46
CA GLY A 259 13.00 -10.29 10.20
C GLY A 259 13.28 -10.67 8.73
N LEU A 260 12.45 -10.18 7.80
CA LEU A 260 12.59 -10.46 6.39
C LEU A 260 13.50 -9.42 5.75
N ASP A 261 14.82 -9.64 5.82
CA ASP A 261 15.78 -8.77 5.15
C ASP A 261 15.41 -8.67 3.66
N GLY A 262 15.10 -7.45 3.22
CA GLY A 262 14.76 -7.11 1.84
C GLY A 262 15.90 -7.26 0.84
N THR A 263 16.81 -8.21 1.03
CA THR A 263 17.76 -8.65 0.01
C THR A 263 17.01 -9.51 -1.00
N LEU A 264 16.38 -8.84 -1.96
CA LEU A 264 16.13 -9.38 -3.29
C LEU A 264 17.43 -9.33 -4.10
#